data_AF-I1A5J6-F1
#
_entry.id   AF-I1A5J6-F1
#
_cell.length_a   1.000
_cell.length_b   1.000
_cell.length_c   1.000
_cell.angle_alpha   90.00
_cell.angle_beta   90.00
_cell.angle_gamma   90.00
#
_symmetry.space_group_name_H-M   'P 1'
#
loop_
_entity.id
_entity.type
_entity.pdbx_description
1 polymer ?
#
loop_
_entity_poly.entity_id
_entity_poly.type
_entity_poly.pdbx_seq_one_letter_code
_entity_poly.pdbx_strand_id
1 'polypeptide(L)'
;MTFKKILLTFLNGKKKEIGHGYEIFINHNDEDSWVEIGDNTIGSYPRLLLKFMNKESNNVFFVFLENANFVVTNDEIDIKTFSEMNFFKESKKPVLLNDEISTNKKRILELTSNQFFGWSIEEIMELENLEYKNFVLTMRKLLKLEEVEDYE
;
A
#
# COMPACT_ATOMS: atom_id res chain seq x y z
N MET A 1 -12.84 -8.20 13.13
CA MET A 1 -13.99 -7.31 12.90
C MET A 1 -14.16 -7.19 11.40
N THR A 2 -15.36 -7.45 10.87
CA THR A 2 -15.61 -7.33 9.43
C THR A 2 -16.33 -6.03 9.11
N PHE A 3 -15.89 -5.34 8.07
CA PHE A 3 -16.53 -4.11 7.61
C PHE A 3 -17.80 -4.44 6.82
N LYS A 4 -18.85 -3.64 7.05
CA LYS A 4 -20.10 -3.67 6.28
C LYS A 4 -19.94 -2.98 4.94
N LYS A 5 -19.10 -1.95 4.90
CA LYS A 5 -18.82 -1.13 3.73
C LYS A 5 -17.38 -0.68 3.70
N ILE A 6 -16.76 -0.81 2.55
CA ILE A 6 -15.37 -0.42 2.31
C ILE A 6 -15.35 0.41 1.03
N LEU A 7 -15.02 1.68 1.15
CA LEU A 7 -14.92 2.61 0.03
C LEU A 7 -13.47 3.06 -0.16
N LEU A 8 -12.92 2.84 -1.35
CA LEU A 8 -11.63 3.38 -1.77
C LEU A 8 -11.86 4.47 -2.81
N THR A 9 -11.33 5.66 -2.56
CA THR A 9 -11.33 6.79 -3.50
C THR A 9 -9.90 7.11 -3.92
N PHE A 10 -9.62 7.03 -5.21
CA PHE A 10 -8.29 7.26 -5.80
C PHE A 10 -8.15 8.68 -6.37
N LEU A 11 -6.93 9.11 -6.67
CA LEU A 11 -6.58 10.49 -7.09
C LEU A 11 -7.42 11.02 -8.25
N ASN A 12 -7.73 10.15 -9.22
CA ASN A 12 -8.52 10.48 -10.41
C ASN A 12 -10.04 10.51 -10.16
N GLY A 13 -10.48 10.44 -8.90
CA GLY A 13 -11.88 10.39 -8.51
C GLY A 13 -12.55 9.04 -8.76
N LYS A 14 -11.81 8.03 -9.23
CA LYS A 14 -12.33 6.65 -9.32
C LYS A 14 -12.63 6.16 -7.91
N LYS A 15 -13.79 5.52 -7.77
CA LYS A 15 -14.24 4.91 -6.53
C LYS A 15 -14.36 3.41 -6.73
N LYS A 16 -13.89 2.64 -5.75
CA LYS A 16 -14.09 1.21 -5.67
C LYS A 16 -14.75 0.89 -4.35
N GLU A 17 -15.94 0.30 -4.44
CA GLU A 17 -16.58 -0.33 -3.30
C GLU A 17 -16.13 -1.78 -3.27
N ILE A 18 -15.57 -2.21 -2.14
CA ILE A 18 -15.25 -3.62 -1.88
C ILE A 18 -16.45 -4.24 -1.18
N GLY A 19 -16.74 -5.50 -1.48
CA GLY A 19 -17.82 -6.25 -0.85
C GLY A 19 -17.72 -6.31 0.68
N HIS A 20 -18.75 -6.88 1.30
CA HIS A 20 -18.82 -7.04 2.76
C HIS A 20 -18.03 -8.27 3.24
N GLY A 21 -17.85 -8.38 4.56
CA GLY A 21 -17.26 -9.57 5.19
C GLY A 21 -15.74 -9.59 5.19
N TYR A 22 -15.10 -8.48 4.83
CA TYR A 22 -13.65 -8.31 4.87
C TYR A 22 -13.18 -7.74 6.21
N GLU A 23 -12.13 -8.34 6.76
CA GLU A 23 -11.27 -7.75 7.78
C GLU A 23 -10.11 -7.04 7.07
N ILE A 24 -9.69 -5.89 7.62
CA ILE A 24 -8.61 -5.09 7.03
C ILE A 24 -7.48 -4.98 8.03
N PHE A 25 -6.26 -5.23 7.54
CA PHE A 25 -5.04 -5.13 8.32
C PHE A 25 -4.09 -4.13 7.67
N ILE A 26 -3.42 -3.34 8.51
CA ILE A 26 -2.33 -2.47 8.12
C ILE A 26 -1.01 -3.16 8.38
N ASN A 27 -0.10 -3.11 7.40
CA ASN A 27 1.30 -3.38 7.63
C ASN A 27 1.97 -2.10 8.15
N HIS A 28 2.37 -2.10 9.42
CA HIS A 28 3.07 -0.99 10.05
C HIS A 28 4.52 -1.43 10.30
N ASN A 29 5.50 -0.66 9.79
CA ASN A 29 6.95 -0.84 9.96
C ASN A 29 7.72 -1.81 9.03
N ASP A 30 7.25 -2.11 7.81
CA ASP A 30 8.02 -2.91 6.85
C ASP A 30 8.46 -4.30 7.38
N GLU A 31 7.74 -4.84 8.37
CA GLU A 31 7.94 -6.16 8.97
C GLU A 31 6.79 -7.09 8.59
N ASP A 32 6.93 -8.41 8.79
CA ASP A 32 5.82 -9.38 8.67
C ASP A 32 4.87 -9.31 9.88
N SER A 33 4.44 -8.08 10.20
CA SER A 33 3.49 -7.80 11.27
C SER A 33 2.27 -7.08 10.69
N TRP A 34 1.09 -7.52 11.14
CA TRP A 34 -0.20 -7.03 10.66
C TRP A 34 -1.01 -6.60 11.85
N VAL A 35 -1.49 -5.35 11.82
CA VAL A 35 -2.39 -4.83 12.85
C VAL A 35 -3.78 -4.72 12.23
N GLU A 36 -4.76 -5.35 12.88
CA GLU A 36 -6.15 -5.26 12.44
C GLU A 36 -6.70 -3.85 12.70
N ILE A 37 -7.40 -3.27 11.72
CA ILE A 37 -8.06 -1.99 11.88
C ILE A 37 -9.37 -2.20 12.65
N GLY A 38 -9.47 -1.57 13.82
CA GLY A 38 -10.68 -1.58 14.65
C GLY A 38 -11.63 -0.40 14.37
N ASP A 39 -12.79 -0.42 15.01
CA ASP A 39 -13.79 0.66 14.91
C ASP A 39 -13.26 1.99 15.49
N ASN A 40 -13.82 3.10 15.03
CA ASN A 40 -13.47 4.47 15.47
C ASN A 40 -11.97 4.82 15.30
N THR A 41 -11.33 4.21 14.31
CA THR A 41 -9.91 4.45 13.97
C THR A 41 -9.78 5.51 12.89
N ILE A 42 -8.78 6.38 13.00
CA ILE A 42 -8.37 7.33 11.97
C ILE A 42 -6.87 7.14 11.73
N GLY A 43 -6.47 7.15 10.46
CA GLY A 43 -5.06 7.00 10.09
C GLY A 43 -4.70 7.83 8.87
N SER A 44 -3.47 8.35 8.85
CA SER A 44 -2.87 9.04 7.72
C SER A 44 -1.44 8.55 7.55
N TYR A 45 -1.15 7.98 6.39
CA TYR A 45 0.13 7.33 6.13
C TYR A 45 0.65 7.73 4.74
N PRO A 46 1.91 8.18 4.61
CA PRO A 46 2.51 8.50 3.31
C PRO A 46 2.66 7.25 2.44
N ARG A 47 2.91 6.10 3.06
CA ARG A 47 3.08 4.79 2.40
C ARG A 47 2.36 3.75 3.24
N LEU A 48 1.50 2.98 2.62
CA LEU A 48 0.61 2.05 3.32
C LEU A 48 0.40 0.79 2.50
N LEU A 49 0.47 -0.36 3.16
CA LEU A 49 0.02 -1.63 2.61
C LEU A 49 -1.15 -2.13 3.43
N LEU A 50 -2.29 -2.31 2.77
CA LEU A 50 -3.48 -2.92 3.36
C LEU A 50 -3.62 -4.36 2.88
N LYS A 51 -3.97 -5.25 3.81
CA LYS A 51 -4.40 -6.62 3.54
C LYS A 51 -5.91 -6.71 3.81
N PHE A 52 -6.63 -7.26 2.86
CA PHE A 52 -8.06 -7.52 2.93
C PHE A 52 -8.26 -9.03 3.00
N MET A 53 -9.01 -9.51 3.98
CA MET A 53 -9.31 -10.93 4.15
C MET A 53 -10.82 -11.14 4.32
N ASN A 54 -11.44 -11.82 3.36
CA ASN A 54 -12.85 -12.18 3.45
C ASN A 54 -13.05 -13.45 4.28
N LYS A 55 -13.89 -13.40 5.32
CA LYS A 55 -14.15 -14.57 6.17
C LYS A 55 -14.93 -15.70 5.50
N GLU A 56 -15.75 -15.38 4.51
CA GLU A 56 -16.67 -16.34 3.90
C GLU A 56 -16.03 -17.02 2.69
N SER A 57 -15.41 -16.23 1.80
CA SER A 57 -14.79 -16.74 0.57
C SER A 57 -13.33 -17.17 0.73
N ASN A 58 -12.69 -16.86 1.87
CA ASN A 58 -11.24 -16.95 2.07
C ASN A 58 -10.43 -16.16 1.03
N ASN A 59 -11.04 -15.20 0.34
CA ASN A 59 -10.31 -14.33 -0.58
C ASN A 59 -9.39 -13.40 0.21
N VAL A 60 -8.11 -13.37 -0.19
CA VAL A 60 -7.09 -12.49 0.40
C VAL A 60 -6.44 -11.70 -0.72
N PHE A 61 -6.45 -10.39 -0.58
CA PHE A 61 -5.77 -9.50 -1.50
C PHE A 61 -5.13 -8.32 -0.76
N PHE A 62 -4.27 -7.61 -1.46
CA PHE A 62 -3.46 -6.53 -0.92
C PHE A 62 -3.54 -5.30 -1.82
N VAL A 63 -3.43 -4.13 -1.20
CA VAL A 63 -3.44 -2.84 -1.90
C VAL A 63 -2.34 -1.96 -1.33
N PHE A 64 -1.45 -1.49 -2.21
CA PHE A 64 -0.46 -0.46 -1.90
C PHE A 64 -1.10 0.91 -2.10
N LEU A 65 -0.92 1.78 -1.10
CA LEU A 65 -1.49 3.10 -1.07
C LEU A 65 -0.42 4.15 -0.73
N GLU A 66 -0.52 5.30 -1.39
CA GLU A 66 0.36 6.45 -1.31
C GLU A 66 -0.46 7.64 -0.81
N ASN A 67 0.03 8.34 0.21
CA ASN A 67 -0.67 9.45 0.86
C ASN A 67 -2.11 9.07 1.23
N ALA A 68 -2.25 7.92 1.90
CA ALA A 68 -3.51 7.32 2.24
C ALA A 68 -4.06 7.90 3.54
N ASN A 69 -5.32 8.31 3.51
CA ASN A 69 -6.08 8.69 4.70
C ASN A 69 -7.26 7.74 4.83
N PHE A 70 -7.55 7.28 6.04
CA PHE A 70 -8.75 6.49 6.29
C PHE A 70 -9.44 6.88 7.58
N VAL A 71 -10.76 6.74 7.57
CA VAL A 71 -11.62 6.93 8.73
C VAL A 71 -12.53 5.72 8.83
N VAL A 72 -12.59 5.15 10.03
CA VAL A 72 -13.50 4.05 10.37
C VAL A 72 -14.57 4.55 11.31
N THR A 73 -15.83 4.35 10.94
CA THR A 73 -16.99 4.66 11.78
C THR A 73 -18.12 3.67 11.49
N ASN A 74 -18.70 3.08 12.54
CA ASN A 74 -19.87 2.20 12.44
C ASN A 74 -19.66 0.98 11.52
N ASP A 75 -18.50 0.33 11.60
CA ASP A 75 -18.10 -0.78 10.71
C ASP A 75 -18.01 -0.38 9.22
N GLU A 76 -17.92 0.91 8.90
CA GLU A 76 -17.63 1.43 7.57
C GLU A 76 -16.24 2.06 7.54
N ILE A 77 -15.50 1.83 6.46
CA ILE A 77 -14.20 2.45 6.23
C ILE A 77 -14.21 3.24 4.92
N ASP A 78 -13.83 4.51 4.98
CA ASP A 78 -13.59 5.38 3.83
C ASP A 78 -12.09 5.65 3.71
N ILE A 79 -11.49 5.22 2.61
CA ILE A 79 -10.06 5.34 2.31
C ILE A 79 -9.89 6.29 1.12
N LYS A 80 -9.07 7.31 1.27
CA LYS A 80 -8.70 8.26 0.22
C LYS A 80 -7.20 8.20 -0.01
N THR A 81 -6.78 8.03 -1.24
CA THR A 81 -5.38 7.80 -1.61
C THR A 81 -5.01 8.56 -2.88
N PHE A 82 -3.72 8.85 -3.04
CA PHE A 82 -3.17 9.41 -4.28
C PHE A 82 -2.73 8.34 -5.28
N SER A 83 -2.82 7.06 -4.90
CA SER A 83 -2.45 5.94 -5.77
C SER A 83 -3.37 5.75 -6.97
N GLU A 84 -2.86 4.99 -7.94
CA GLU A 84 -3.67 4.28 -8.92
C GLU A 84 -4.31 3.03 -8.30
N MET A 85 -5.34 2.50 -8.95
CA MET A 85 -6.08 1.34 -8.48
C MET A 85 -5.41 0.05 -8.96
N ASN A 86 -4.59 -0.55 -8.10
CA ASN A 86 -3.89 -1.81 -8.36
C ASN A 86 -4.13 -2.80 -7.22
N PHE A 87 -4.31 -4.07 -7.56
CA PHE A 87 -4.57 -5.15 -6.60
C PHE A 87 -3.46 -6.20 -6.67
N PHE A 88 -3.19 -6.85 -5.53
CA PHE A 88 -2.14 -7.86 -5.43
C PHE A 88 -2.64 -9.09 -4.70
N LYS A 89 -2.13 -10.27 -5.09
CA LYS A 89 -2.33 -11.53 -4.36
C LYS A 89 -0.98 -12.20 -4.08
N GLU A 90 -0.95 -13.11 -3.11
CA GLU A 90 0.24 -13.89 -2.82
C GLU A 90 0.53 -14.86 -3.98
N SER A 91 1.78 -14.84 -4.44
CA SER A 91 2.27 -15.71 -5.48
C SER A 91 2.74 -17.04 -4.92
N LYS A 92 2.53 -18.10 -5.70
CA LYS A 92 3.11 -19.43 -5.45
C LYS A 92 4.62 -19.45 -5.73
N LYS A 93 5.13 -18.48 -6.49
CA LYS A 93 6.54 -18.41 -6.89
C LYS A 93 7.26 -17.26 -6.17
N PRO A 94 8.58 -17.36 -5.97
CA PRO A 94 9.36 -16.22 -5.49
C PRO A 94 9.27 -15.05 -6.46
N VAL A 95 9.04 -13.84 -5.93
CA VAL A 95 9.04 -12.60 -6.71
C VAL A 95 10.48 -12.05 -6.72
N LEU A 96 11.11 -12.05 -7.91
CA LEU A 96 12.53 -11.70 -8.09
C LEU A 96 12.68 -10.19 -8.38
N LEU A 97 12.88 -9.39 -7.33
CA LEU A 97 12.99 -7.91 -7.43
C LEU A 97 14.32 -7.34 -6.89
N ASN A 98 15.32 -8.19 -6.65
CA ASN A 98 16.58 -7.78 -6.01
C ASN A 98 17.30 -6.67 -6.77
N ASP A 99 17.42 -6.80 -8.09
CA ASP A 99 18.19 -5.88 -8.91
C ASP A 99 17.50 -4.51 -8.98
N GLU A 100 16.17 -4.50 -9.10
CA GLU A 100 15.35 -3.28 -9.08
C GLU A 100 15.43 -2.56 -7.73
N ILE A 101 15.32 -3.31 -6.63
CA ILE A 101 15.45 -2.78 -5.27
C ILE A 101 16.85 -2.17 -5.08
N SER A 102 17.90 -2.89 -5.47
CA SER A 102 19.28 -2.42 -5.33
C SER A 102 19.53 -1.14 -6.14
N THR A 103 18.99 -1.08 -7.37
CA THR A 103 19.12 0.09 -8.24
C THR A 103 18.40 1.30 -7.65
N ASN A 104 17.16 1.14 -7.20
CA ASN A 104 16.41 2.23 -6.56
C ASN A 104 17.09 2.70 -5.27
N LYS A 105 17.54 1.79 -4.40
CA LYS A 105 18.26 2.15 -3.17
C LYS A 105 19.52 2.96 -3.44
N LYS A 106 20.27 2.61 -4.49
CA LYS A 106 21.46 3.37 -4.89
C LYS A 106 21.08 4.79 -5.31
N ARG A 107 20.03 4.97 -6.11
CA ARG A 107 19.58 6.30 -6.54
C ARG A 107 19.03 7.14 -5.39
N ILE A 108 18.26 6.52 -4.48
CA ILE A 108 17.81 7.16 -3.23
C ILE A 108 19.02 7.63 -2.42
N LEU A 109 20.06 6.80 -2.29
CA LEU A 109 21.28 7.17 -1.56
C LEU A 109 22.02 8.34 -2.23
N GLU A 110 22.12 8.35 -3.56
CA GLU A 110 22.71 9.45 -4.32
C GLU A 110 21.95 10.77 -4.09
N LEU A 111 20.63 10.75 -4.23
CA LEU A 111 19.77 11.92 -4.00
C LEU A 111 19.85 12.40 -2.55
N THR A 112 19.78 11.48 -1.59
CA THR A 112 19.87 11.81 -0.15
C THR A 112 21.23 12.37 0.24
N SER A 113 22.31 11.91 -0.40
CA SER A 113 23.65 12.46 -0.20
C SER A 113 23.81 13.87 -0.79
N ASN A 114 23.02 14.24 -1.80
CA ASN A 114 23.03 15.59 -2.36
C ASN A 114 22.27 16.62 -1.50
N GLN A 115 21.55 16.18 -0.46
CA GLN A 115 20.78 17.05 0.45
C GLN A 115 21.65 18.16 1.08
N PHE A 116 22.94 17.89 1.28
CA PHE A 116 23.90 18.84 1.85
C PHE A 116 24.16 20.08 0.97
N PHE A 117 23.81 20.04 -0.32
CA PHE A 117 23.95 21.16 -1.26
C PHE A 117 22.61 21.82 -1.62
N GLY A 118 21.51 21.31 -1.06
CA GLY A 118 20.13 21.64 -1.45
C GLY A 118 19.63 20.77 -2.59
N TRP A 119 18.33 20.50 -2.61
CA TRP A 119 17.66 19.75 -3.68
C TRP A 119 16.91 20.69 -4.62
N SER A 120 16.92 20.36 -5.92
CA SER A 120 15.92 20.90 -6.83
C SER A 120 14.54 20.31 -6.55
N ILE A 121 13.48 20.95 -7.04
CA ILE A 121 12.10 20.44 -6.89
C ILE A 121 11.97 19.08 -7.58
N GLU A 122 12.61 18.93 -8.74
CA GLU A 122 12.63 17.67 -9.50
C GLU A 122 13.31 16.55 -8.71
N GLU A 123 14.41 16.84 -8.01
CA GLU A 123 15.10 15.86 -7.17
C GLU A 123 14.25 15.44 -5.96
N ILE A 124 13.48 16.36 -5.37
CA ILE A 124 12.52 16.05 -4.30
C ILE A 124 11.44 15.11 -4.81
N MET A 125 10.83 15.45 -5.95
CA MET A 125 9.79 14.63 -6.56
C MET A 125 10.32 13.26 -6.98
N GLU A 126 11.55 13.18 -7.51
CA GLU A 126 12.20 11.92 -7.84
C GLU A 126 12.40 11.07 -6.57
N LEU A 127 12.89 11.67 -5.49
CA LEU A 127 13.12 10.98 -4.23
C LEU A 127 11.82 10.40 -3.66
N GLU A 128 10.74 11.17 -3.58
CA GLU A 128 9.43 10.70 -3.08
C GLU A 128 8.91 9.51 -3.90
N ASN A 129 8.97 9.60 -5.23
CA ASN A 129 8.58 8.52 -6.13
C ASN A 129 9.44 7.26 -5.95
N LEU A 130 10.76 7.42 -5.86
CA LEU A 130 11.67 6.29 -5.66
C LEU A 130 11.47 5.63 -4.31
N GLU A 131 11.21 6.42 -3.28
CA GLU A 131 10.91 5.94 -1.93
C GLU A 131 9.63 5.10 -1.89
N TYR A 132 8.54 5.57 -2.53
CA TYR A 132 7.32 4.78 -2.66
C TYR A 132 7.53 3.52 -3.50
N LYS A 133 8.23 3.63 -4.64
CA LYS A 133 8.57 2.48 -5.49
C LYS A 133 9.39 1.44 -4.72
N ASN A 134 10.38 1.88 -3.96
CA ASN A 134 11.22 0.99 -3.16
C ASN A 134 10.41 0.28 -2.05
N PHE A 135 9.46 0.98 -1.41
CA PHE A 135 8.50 0.39 -0.47
C PHE A 135 7.68 -0.72 -1.15
N VAL A 136 7.02 -0.43 -2.28
CA VAL A 136 6.23 -1.41 -3.03
C VAL A 136 7.07 -2.64 -3.40
N LEU A 137 8.25 -2.44 -3.99
CA LEU A 137 9.12 -3.54 -4.41
C LEU A 137 9.60 -4.40 -3.23
N THR A 138 10.00 -3.76 -2.13
CA THR A 138 10.48 -4.45 -0.93
C THR A 138 9.38 -5.32 -0.34
N MET A 139 8.18 -4.78 -0.19
CA MET A 139 7.04 -5.50 0.35
C MET A 139 6.53 -6.59 -0.58
N ARG A 140 6.49 -6.35 -1.90
CA ARG A 140 6.17 -7.38 -2.89
C ARG A 140 7.12 -8.56 -2.83
N LYS A 141 8.42 -8.30 -2.64
CA LYS A 141 9.39 -9.37 -2.48
C LYS A 141 9.21 -10.10 -1.15
N LEU A 142 9.09 -9.37 -0.03
CA LEU A 142 8.97 -9.92 1.32
C LEU A 142 7.74 -10.85 1.44
N LEU A 143 6.60 -10.37 0.96
CA LEU A 143 5.30 -11.04 1.06
C LEU A 143 4.93 -11.84 -0.21
N LYS A 144 5.84 -11.94 -1.18
CA LYS A 144 5.67 -12.62 -2.47
C LYS A 144 4.41 -12.16 -3.23
N LEU A 145 4.19 -10.85 -3.37
CA LEU A 145 2.98 -10.30 -3.98
C LEU A 145 3.14 -10.06 -5.49
N GLU A 146 2.17 -10.55 -6.26
CA GLU A 146 2.01 -10.32 -7.69
C GLU A 146 0.74 -9.52 -7.97
N GLU A 147 0.83 -8.62 -8.95
CA GLU A 147 -0.28 -7.77 -9.36
C GLU A 147 -1.31 -8.58 -10.14
N VAL A 148 -2.59 -8.26 -9.92
CA VAL A 148 -3.73 -8.92 -10.56
C VAL A 148 -4.72 -7.87 -11.08
N GLU A 149 -5.43 -8.19 -12.16
CA GLU A 149 -6.42 -7.28 -12.74
C GLU A 149 -7.65 -7.09 -11.84
N ASP A 150 -8.07 -8.15 -11.14
CA ASP A 150 -9.20 -8.13 -10.21
C ASP A 150 -8.83 -8.77 -8.87
N TYR A 151 -9.42 -8.24 -7.79
CA TYR A 151 -9.20 -8.71 -6.44
C TYR A 151 -10.04 -9.94 -6.09
N GLU A 152 -11.12 -10.22 -6.83
CA GLU A 152 -11.97 -11.41 -6.63
C GLU A 152 -11.28 -12.72 -7.01
#